data_AF-A0A9P3P1Z8-F1
#
_entry.id   AF-A0A9P3P1Z8-F1
#
_cell.length_a   1.000
_cell.length_b   1.000
_cell.length_c   1.000
_cell.angle_alpha   90.00
_cell.angle_beta   90.00
_cell.angle_gamma   90.00
#
_symmetry.space_group_name_H-M   'P 1'
#
loop_
_entity.id
_entity.type
_entity.pdbx_description
1 polymer ?
#
loop_
_entity_poly.entity_id
_entity_poly.type
_entity_poly.pdbx_seq_one_letter_code
_entity_poly.pdbx_strand_id
1 'polypeptide(L)'
;MSIFWAPRLSRLLGKPPFHPNKSSISRCSLILSVLLLSAAGASPAIPIVAAAAQPRQPTTAQHAGYRTDDATSTFLPTGLVRVHPTSGNFRDSLSQTTVNSGTGNNDTLTSSVSRAAELTRRRQRRQGRRERQRQKPSESWRNGSGNRWRHSLYGGSPGMSYHGGPIMSSPINVYIVFYGSWSRKDRRAVNAFVESVSDNSVNPTGVASVRRWWRTTSLYTGKGGVTVTSQVRLAKSAVDRYSRGRLMKNDMDGVWQVIRSQIDSGVFPIDASGMYVVLTSADVRLGDSSQGFCGPQGYCGWHSTASNGRSELKVIHVGNGGQQCPQYCVPSYNTRSSPNGLPGLDGLINTLAHEMAETATNPLIDNGWFDISTLEEIADKCARLYGQKGKEVVLSNQGYAYNAVGKGGTHFLLQQLWSRQSRQKCVMQGPA
;
A
#
# COMPACT_ATOMS: atom_id res chain seq x y z
N MET A 1 -71.58 -34.02 -3.85
CA MET A 1 -71.39 -35.48 -4.01
C MET A 1 -70.22 -35.92 -3.15
N SER A 2 -70.50 -36.97 -2.39
CA SER A 2 -69.78 -37.70 -1.33
C SER A 2 -68.30 -38.04 -1.55
N ILE A 3 -67.45 -37.74 -0.55
CA ILE A 3 -66.91 -38.67 0.48
C ILE A 3 -66.29 -40.04 0.06
N PHE A 4 -65.10 -40.32 0.66
CA PHE A 4 -64.32 -41.58 0.89
C PHE A 4 -63.67 -42.28 -0.34
N TRP A 5 -62.44 -42.85 -0.30
CA TRP A 5 -61.90 -43.92 0.57
C TRP A 5 -60.34 -44.01 0.43
N ALA A 6 -59.60 -44.28 1.51
CA ALA A 6 -58.30 -45.00 1.52
C ALA A 6 -58.59 -46.51 1.75
N PRO A 7 -57.69 -47.56 1.74
CA PRO A 7 -56.27 -47.60 2.18
C PRO A 7 -55.36 -48.76 1.59
N ARG A 8 -54.23 -49.04 2.29
CA ARG A 8 -53.33 -50.25 2.37
C ARG A 8 -52.00 -50.21 1.57
N LEU A 9 -50.81 -50.14 2.21
CA LEU A 9 -50.01 -51.19 2.91
C LEU A 9 -49.74 -52.42 2.01
N SER A 10 -48.52 -52.93 1.75
CA SER A 10 -47.35 -53.15 2.64
C SER A 10 -46.21 -53.90 1.89
N ARG A 11 -44.96 -53.83 2.41
CA ARG A 11 -43.84 -54.83 2.32
C ARG A 11 -43.06 -54.93 0.98
N LEU A 12 -41.75 -55.25 0.87
CA LEU A 12 -40.65 -55.65 1.77
C LEU A 12 -39.31 -55.65 0.96
N LEU A 13 -38.18 -55.40 1.65
CA LEU A 13 -36.82 -55.97 1.47
C LEU A 13 -35.90 -55.57 0.29
N GLY A 14 -34.62 -55.31 0.65
CA GLY A 14 -33.47 -55.76 -0.15
C GLY A 14 -32.37 -54.75 -0.47
N LYS A 15 -31.39 -54.57 0.45
CA LYS A 15 -29.99 -54.19 0.11
C LYS A 15 -29.32 -55.38 -0.62
N PRO A 16 -28.26 -55.23 -1.47
CA PRO A 16 -26.89 -54.98 -0.97
C PRO A 16 -26.01 -54.18 -2.01
N PRO A 17 -24.66 -54.26 -2.01
CA PRO A 17 -23.79 -53.13 -1.65
C PRO A 17 -22.84 -52.69 -2.79
N PHE A 18 -22.16 -51.55 -2.63
CA PHE A 18 -20.94 -51.27 -3.40
C PHE A 18 -19.85 -50.70 -2.48
N HIS A 19 -18.71 -51.38 -2.50
CA HIS A 19 -17.46 -51.06 -1.82
C HIS A 19 -16.33 -51.18 -2.86
N PRO A 20 -15.09 -50.77 -2.55
CA PRO A 20 -14.45 -49.56 -3.07
C PRO A 20 -13.33 -49.86 -4.08
N ASN A 21 -12.75 -48.82 -4.68
CA ASN A 21 -11.42 -48.96 -5.29
C ASN A 21 -10.41 -47.96 -4.70
N LYS A 22 -9.28 -48.51 -4.26
CA LYS A 22 -8.10 -47.83 -3.70
C LYS A 22 -7.15 -47.46 -4.85
N SER A 23 -6.42 -46.36 -4.73
CA SER A 23 -4.96 -46.40 -4.55
C SER A 23 -4.29 -45.03 -4.70
N SER A 24 -3.21 -44.89 -3.93
CA SER A 24 -2.17 -43.85 -4.00
C SER A 24 -2.46 -42.54 -3.27
N ILE A 25 -1.92 -42.39 -2.06
CA ILE A 25 -0.75 -41.52 -1.84
C ILE A 25 -0.10 -41.86 -0.49
N SER A 26 1.22 -41.82 -0.54
CA SER A 26 2.21 -42.29 0.42
C SER A 26 2.37 -41.37 1.63
N ARG A 27 2.37 -42.01 2.81
CA ARG A 27 3.21 -41.80 4.01
C ARG A 27 3.45 -40.38 4.54
N CYS A 28 2.83 -40.16 5.70
CA CYS A 28 3.26 -39.28 6.79
C CYS A 28 4.75 -39.39 7.12
N SER A 29 5.35 -38.26 7.50
CA SER A 29 6.48 -38.23 8.44
C SER A 29 6.10 -37.32 9.61
N LEU A 30 6.00 -37.94 10.78
CA LEU A 30 6.00 -37.29 12.08
C LEU A 30 7.38 -36.64 12.29
N ILE A 31 7.41 -35.40 12.78
CA ILE A 31 8.51 -34.92 13.62
C ILE A 31 7.87 -34.35 14.88
N LEU A 32 7.95 -35.15 15.95
CA LEU A 32 7.63 -34.78 17.32
C LEU A 32 8.82 -33.96 17.85
N SER A 33 8.61 -32.69 18.18
CA SER A 33 9.62 -31.86 18.88
C SER A 33 9.35 -31.89 20.38
N VAL A 34 10.44 -32.04 21.11
CA VAL A 34 10.58 -32.25 22.55
C VAL A 34 10.02 -31.08 23.36
N LEU A 35 9.20 -31.42 24.37
CA LEU A 35 8.81 -30.56 25.49
C LEU A 35 9.93 -30.52 26.54
N LEU A 36 10.35 -29.33 26.96
CA LEU A 36 11.03 -29.10 28.24
C LEU A 36 10.35 -27.93 28.96
N LEU A 37 10.03 -28.17 30.23
CA LEU A 37 9.25 -27.32 31.12
C LEU A 37 10.20 -26.47 32.01
N SER A 38 9.88 -25.18 32.09
CA SER A 38 9.89 -24.27 33.28
C SER A 38 11.15 -24.03 34.15
N ALA A 39 11.56 -22.75 34.12
CA ALA A 39 11.55 -21.74 35.21
C ALA A 39 12.54 -21.79 36.41
N ALA A 40 13.32 -20.69 36.52
CA ALA A 40 13.79 -19.92 37.70
C ALA A 40 15.17 -19.31 37.32
N GLY A 41 15.59 -18.08 37.62
CA GLY A 41 15.13 -16.95 38.42
C GLY A 41 16.26 -15.88 38.41
N ALA A 42 16.00 -14.76 39.09
CA ALA A 42 16.95 -13.71 39.51
C ALA A 42 17.37 -12.58 38.52
N SER A 43 16.88 -11.38 38.84
CA SER A 43 17.50 -10.07 38.57
C SER A 43 18.89 -9.96 39.21
N PRO A 44 19.70 -8.96 38.80
CA PRO A 44 19.94 -7.88 39.76
C PRO A 44 20.02 -6.47 39.13
N ALA A 45 20.15 -5.52 40.05
CA ALA A 45 19.91 -4.10 39.97
C ALA A 45 20.91 -3.25 39.16
N ILE A 46 20.39 -2.05 38.90
CA ILE A 46 20.99 -0.79 38.44
C ILE A 46 22.20 -0.38 39.32
N PRO A 47 23.17 0.36 38.75
CA PRO A 47 23.71 1.51 39.46
C PRO A 47 23.44 2.83 38.72
N ILE A 48 22.99 3.76 39.53
CA ILE A 48 22.75 5.18 39.25
C ILE A 48 24.12 5.86 39.12
N VAL A 49 24.33 6.63 38.06
CA VAL A 49 25.26 7.76 38.08
C VAL A 49 24.54 8.99 37.56
N ALA A 50 24.26 9.89 38.48
CA ALA A 50 23.78 11.23 38.22
C ALA A 50 24.97 12.13 37.86
N ALA A 51 24.82 12.95 36.81
CA ALA A 51 25.57 14.19 36.68
C ALA A 51 24.68 15.20 35.95
N ALA A 52 24.18 16.15 36.73
CA ALA A 52 23.46 17.32 36.28
C ALA A 52 24.42 18.32 35.62
N ALA A 53 23.99 18.94 34.52
CA ALA A 53 24.51 20.23 34.08
C ALA A 53 23.39 21.02 33.40
N GLN A 54 22.89 22.02 34.12
CA GLN A 54 22.01 23.07 33.61
C GLN A 54 22.83 24.20 32.93
N PRO A 55 22.18 25.07 32.13
CA PRO A 55 22.82 25.85 31.07
C PRO A 55 23.38 27.19 31.57
N ARG A 56 24.40 27.70 30.87
CA ARG A 56 24.83 29.11 30.97
C ARG A 56 24.67 29.82 29.62
N GLN A 57 23.82 30.84 29.64
CA GLN A 57 23.93 32.12 28.90
C GLN A 57 23.81 33.22 29.97
N PRO A 58 24.17 34.50 29.76
CA PRO A 58 24.37 35.21 28.48
C PRO A 58 25.61 36.14 28.45
N THR A 59 25.88 36.79 27.31
CA THR A 59 26.23 38.22 27.27
C THR A 59 26.03 38.78 25.86
N THR A 60 25.45 39.98 25.86
CA THR A 60 25.07 40.89 24.79
C THR A 60 26.26 41.58 24.11
N ALA A 61 26.16 41.84 22.80
CA ALA A 61 26.63 43.09 22.20
C ALA A 61 25.95 43.35 20.84
N GLN A 62 25.50 44.59 20.68
CA GLN A 62 24.77 45.16 19.55
C GLN A 62 25.72 45.67 18.44
N HIS A 63 25.17 45.78 17.23
CA HIS A 63 25.36 46.79 16.16
C HIS A 63 25.40 46.11 14.77
N ALA A 64 24.35 46.24 13.96
CA ALA A 64 23.99 47.37 13.08
C ALA A 64 24.78 47.38 11.76
N GLY A 65 24.07 47.37 10.62
CA GLY A 65 24.65 47.67 9.32
C GLY A 65 23.98 47.01 8.12
N TYR A 66 22.88 47.59 7.64
CA TYR A 66 22.39 47.45 6.27
C TYR A 66 23.38 48.13 5.31
N ARG A 67 23.75 47.50 4.19
CA ARG A 67 23.81 48.16 2.87
C ARG A 67 23.96 47.19 1.70
N THR A 68 23.37 47.64 0.61
CA THR A 68 23.20 47.06 -0.73
C THR A 68 24.41 47.31 -1.64
N ASP A 69 24.42 46.58 -2.75
CA ASP A 69 24.74 47.02 -4.12
C ASP A 69 25.82 46.24 -4.91
N ASP A 70 25.45 46.08 -6.18
CA ASP A 70 26.07 45.46 -7.34
C ASP A 70 27.54 45.83 -7.62
N ALA A 71 28.26 44.94 -8.31
CA ALA A 71 28.77 45.21 -9.66
C ALA A 71 29.60 44.05 -10.25
N THR A 72 29.45 43.95 -11.58
CA THR A 72 30.05 43.08 -12.59
C THR A 72 31.55 43.31 -12.87
N SER A 73 32.21 42.31 -13.49
CA SER A 73 33.23 42.40 -14.57
C SER A 73 34.47 41.48 -14.44
N THR A 74 34.44 40.37 -15.20
CA THR A 74 35.46 39.86 -16.15
C THR A 74 36.98 40.14 -15.97
N PHE A 75 37.82 39.10 -15.91
CA PHE A 75 38.62 38.49 -17.02
C PHE A 75 39.57 37.36 -16.51
N LEU A 76 39.76 36.33 -17.34
CA LEU A 76 40.62 35.11 -17.22
C LEU A 76 42.09 35.37 -17.66
N PRO A 77 43.01 34.39 -17.91
CA PRO A 77 43.09 32.94 -17.57
C PRO A 77 44.49 32.47 -17.07
N THR A 78 44.64 31.19 -16.67
CA THR A 78 45.63 30.21 -17.22
C THR A 78 45.54 28.87 -16.48
N GLY A 79 45.71 27.75 -17.21
CA GLY A 79 45.91 26.42 -16.62
C GLY A 79 45.13 25.27 -17.26
N LEU A 80 45.36 25.01 -18.56
CA LEU A 80 44.91 23.80 -19.27
C LEU A 80 45.94 22.68 -19.09
N VAL A 81 45.54 21.51 -18.58
CA VAL A 81 46.25 20.24 -18.83
C VAL A 81 45.22 19.24 -19.36
N ARG A 82 45.44 18.81 -20.60
CA ARG A 82 44.64 17.85 -21.37
C ARG A 82 45.43 16.54 -21.38
N VAL A 83 44.83 15.43 -20.96
CA VAL A 83 45.42 14.08 -21.12
C VAL A 83 44.46 13.24 -21.96
N HIS A 84 44.97 12.70 -23.07
CA HIS A 84 44.29 11.78 -23.98
C HIS A 84 44.10 10.39 -23.33
N PRO A 85 43.08 9.61 -23.73
CA PRO A 85 42.94 8.22 -23.31
C PRO A 85 43.71 7.29 -24.25
N THR A 86 44.64 6.50 -23.71
CA THR A 86 45.23 5.34 -24.38
C THR A 86 44.59 4.05 -23.86
N SER A 87 44.16 3.23 -24.81
CA SER A 87 43.75 1.84 -24.67
C SER A 87 44.85 0.96 -24.07
N GLY A 88 44.51 0.08 -23.12
CA GLY A 88 45.41 -0.96 -22.62
C GLY A 88 44.67 -1.99 -21.78
N ASN A 89 44.53 -3.21 -22.31
CA ASN A 89 44.15 -4.41 -21.57
C ASN A 89 45.21 -4.74 -20.52
N PHE A 90 44.83 -5.02 -19.27
CA PHE A 90 45.66 -5.80 -18.36
C PHE A 90 44.79 -6.68 -17.45
N ARG A 91 44.98 -7.99 -17.59
CA ARG A 91 44.69 -9.02 -16.58
C ARG A 91 45.80 -8.94 -15.53
N ASP A 92 45.47 -9.07 -14.25
CA ASP A 92 45.93 -10.18 -13.40
C ASP A 92 45.80 -9.91 -11.89
N SER A 93 45.66 -11.03 -11.18
CA SER A 93 46.13 -11.32 -9.82
C SER A 93 45.19 -11.05 -8.64
N LEU A 94 44.47 -12.11 -8.28
CA LEU A 94 43.95 -12.39 -6.95
C LEU A 94 45.12 -12.67 -6.00
N SER A 95 45.39 -11.77 -5.05
CA SER A 95 46.20 -12.10 -3.87
C SER A 95 45.30 -12.73 -2.81
N GLN A 96 45.43 -14.05 -2.63
CA GLN A 96 44.92 -14.78 -1.48
C GLN A 96 45.64 -14.28 -0.21
N THR A 97 44.90 -13.74 0.74
CA THR A 97 45.37 -13.64 2.13
C THR A 97 44.65 -14.72 2.92
N THR A 98 45.39 -15.77 3.26
CA THR A 98 44.98 -16.85 4.16
C THR A 98 44.77 -16.28 5.56
N VAL A 99 43.51 -16.18 5.98
CA VAL A 99 43.15 -16.08 7.41
C VAL A 99 42.62 -17.44 7.83
N ASN A 100 43.34 -18.06 8.76
CA ASN A 100 43.00 -19.37 9.34
C ASN A 100 41.59 -19.39 9.90
N SER A 101 40.85 -20.41 9.48
CA SER A 101 39.50 -20.76 9.90
C SER A 101 39.45 -21.16 11.39
N GLY A 102 38.84 -20.31 12.21
CA GLY A 102 38.08 -20.75 13.39
C GLY A 102 36.68 -21.14 12.93
N THR A 103 36.43 -22.43 12.83
CA THR A 103 35.23 -23.03 12.23
C THR A 103 34.01 -22.96 13.15
N GLY A 104 32.87 -22.66 12.55
CA GLY A 104 31.56 -23.06 13.07
C GLY A 104 30.78 -21.96 13.80
N ASN A 105 30.25 -20.99 13.06
CA ASN A 105 28.92 -20.37 13.32
C ASN A 105 28.56 -19.26 12.31
N ASN A 106 29.54 -18.62 11.67
CA ASN A 106 29.26 -17.49 10.76
C ASN A 106 28.69 -17.88 9.38
N ASP A 107 29.08 -19.02 8.81
CA ASP A 107 28.59 -19.48 7.49
C ASP A 107 27.13 -19.97 7.55
N THR A 108 26.72 -20.54 8.69
CA THR A 108 25.34 -20.99 8.91
C THR A 108 24.39 -19.80 9.12
N LEU A 109 24.85 -18.75 9.80
CA LEU A 109 24.09 -17.50 10.02
C LEU A 109 23.93 -16.69 8.73
N THR A 110 25.00 -16.51 7.94
CA THR A 110 24.93 -15.79 6.66
C THR A 110 24.08 -16.51 5.61
N SER A 111 24.15 -17.84 5.54
CA SER A 111 23.31 -18.64 4.64
C SER A 111 21.82 -18.64 5.03
N SER A 112 21.51 -18.68 6.33
CA SER A 112 20.12 -18.63 6.81
C SER A 112 19.49 -17.23 6.68
N VAL A 113 20.25 -16.15 6.92
CA VAL A 113 19.82 -14.77 6.62
C VAL A 113 19.56 -14.57 5.13
N SER A 114 20.43 -15.11 4.26
CA SER A 114 20.27 -15.04 2.81
C SER A 114 19.04 -15.82 2.33
N ARG A 115 18.77 -16.98 2.93
CA ARG A 115 17.59 -17.81 2.63
C ARG A 115 16.29 -17.15 3.10
N ALA A 116 16.29 -16.50 4.27
CA ALA A 116 15.15 -15.73 4.77
C ALA A 116 14.85 -14.53 3.86
N ALA A 117 15.87 -13.78 3.45
CA ALA A 117 15.73 -12.65 2.53
C ALA A 117 15.19 -13.06 1.14
N GLU A 118 15.57 -14.24 0.65
CA GLU A 118 15.04 -14.80 -0.60
C GLU A 118 13.58 -15.25 -0.47
N LEU A 119 13.21 -15.88 0.65
CA LEU A 119 11.81 -16.25 0.92
C LEU A 119 10.90 -15.03 1.02
N THR A 120 11.35 -13.97 1.68
CA THR A 120 10.62 -12.68 1.75
C THR A 120 10.45 -12.08 0.35
N ARG A 121 11.50 -12.05 -0.47
CA ARG A 121 11.41 -11.59 -1.87
C ARG A 121 10.46 -12.43 -2.72
N ARG A 122 10.44 -13.75 -2.53
CA ARG A 122 9.47 -14.64 -3.23
C ARG A 122 8.04 -14.40 -2.79
N ARG A 123 7.81 -14.15 -1.49
CA ARG A 123 6.49 -13.79 -0.96
C ARG A 123 6.01 -12.46 -1.54
N GLN A 124 6.86 -11.44 -1.52
CA GLN A 124 6.60 -10.12 -2.12
C GLN A 124 6.27 -10.23 -3.62
N ARG A 125 7.07 -10.97 -4.41
CA ARG A 125 6.81 -11.18 -5.85
C ARG A 125 5.47 -11.88 -6.12
N ARG A 126 5.07 -12.83 -5.27
CA ARG A 126 3.76 -13.50 -5.37
C ARG A 126 2.61 -12.54 -5.03
N GLN A 127 2.78 -11.68 -4.04
CA GLN A 127 1.80 -10.67 -3.65
C GLN A 127 1.58 -9.65 -4.77
N GLY A 128 2.67 -9.07 -5.31
CA GLY A 128 2.56 -8.19 -6.47
C GLY A 128 1.89 -8.88 -7.68
N ARG A 129 2.02 -10.21 -7.83
CA ARG A 129 1.33 -10.96 -8.89
C ARG A 129 -0.17 -11.09 -8.68
N ARG A 130 -0.62 -11.13 -7.43
CA ARG A 130 -2.05 -11.20 -7.08
C ARG A 130 -2.70 -9.83 -7.17
N GLU A 131 -2.01 -8.79 -6.75
CA GLU A 131 -2.44 -7.40 -6.93
C GLU A 131 -2.63 -7.05 -8.42
N ARG A 132 -1.70 -7.51 -9.26
CA ARG A 132 -1.83 -7.50 -10.73
C ARG A 132 -3.07 -8.22 -11.27
N GLN A 133 -3.62 -9.20 -10.57
CA GLN A 133 -4.83 -9.92 -10.99
C GLN A 133 -6.10 -9.21 -10.49
N ARG A 134 -6.04 -8.56 -9.32
CA ARG A 134 -7.15 -7.87 -8.66
C ARG A 134 -7.50 -6.53 -9.30
N GLN A 135 -6.50 -5.74 -9.73
CA GLN A 135 -6.73 -4.47 -10.43
C GLN A 135 -7.11 -4.64 -11.92
N LYS A 136 -7.23 -5.88 -12.43
CA LYS A 136 -7.63 -6.11 -13.82
C LYS A 136 -9.11 -5.77 -14.02
N PRO A 137 -9.45 -4.97 -15.05
CA PRO A 137 -10.84 -4.81 -15.43
C PRO A 137 -11.42 -6.18 -15.82
N SER A 138 -12.67 -6.45 -15.43
CA SER A 138 -13.42 -7.61 -15.95
C SER A 138 -13.48 -7.56 -17.49
N GLU A 139 -13.59 -8.72 -18.15
CA GLU A 139 -13.58 -8.87 -19.62
C GLU A 139 -14.55 -7.93 -20.37
N SER A 140 -15.57 -7.37 -19.69
CA SER A 140 -16.51 -6.40 -20.24
C SER A 140 -15.87 -5.10 -20.75
N TRP A 141 -14.63 -4.80 -20.33
CA TRP A 141 -13.92 -3.59 -20.74
C TRP A 141 -13.33 -3.64 -22.15
N ARG A 142 -13.14 -4.81 -22.77
CA ARG A 142 -12.59 -4.90 -24.13
C ARG A 142 -13.55 -4.35 -25.20
N ASN A 143 -14.84 -4.23 -24.90
CA ASN A 143 -15.87 -3.99 -25.92
C ASN A 143 -16.55 -2.62 -25.85
N GLY A 144 -15.86 -1.58 -25.40
CA GLY A 144 -16.16 -0.17 -25.76
C GLY A 144 -17.61 0.31 -25.63
N SER A 145 -18.46 -0.35 -24.83
CA SER A 145 -19.88 -0.06 -24.74
C SER A 145 -20.14 0.62 -23.41
N GLY A 146 -20.23 1.95 -23.49
CA GLY A 146 -20.84 2.73 -22.44
C GLY A 146 -22.24 2.21 -22.11
N ASN A 147 -22.58 2.25 -20.83
CA ASN A 147 -23.95 2.25 -20.33
C ASN A 147 -24.76 0.95 -20.54
N ARG A 148 -24.33 -0.14 -19.89
CA ARG A 148 -25.30 -1.10 -19.34
C ARG A 148 -24.68 -1.87 -18.17
N TRP A 149 -24.78 -1.30 -16.97
CA TRP A 149 -24.57 -2.04 -15.73
C TRP A 149 -25.69 -3.09 -15.61
N ARG A 150 -25.51 -4.25 -16.23
CA ARG A 150 -26.22 -5.44 -15.75
C ARG A 150 -25.62 -5.69 -14.37
N HIS A 151 -26.33 -5.20 -13.36
CA HIS A 151 -26.33 -5.81 -12.04
C HIS A 151 -26.55 -7.29 -12.29
N SER A 152 -25.47 -8.07 -12.31
CA SER A 152 -25.65 -9.48 -12.12
C SER A 152 -26.15 -9.60 -10.70
N LEU A 153 -27.42 -9.98 -10.60
CA LEU A 153 -28.00 -10.70 -9.48
C LEU A 153 -27.29 -12.06 -9.33
N TYR A 154 -25.95 -12.07 -9.33
CA TYR A 154 -25.22 -13.10 -8.61
C TYR A 154 -25.52 -12.80 -7.15
N GLY A 155 -26.51 -13.52 -6.63
CA GLY A 155 -26.71 -13.66 -5.19
C GLY A 155 -25.35 -13.80 -4.54
N GLY A 156 -25.09 -12.94 -3.57
CA GLY A 156 -23.76 -12.75 -3.01
C GLY A 156 -23.10 -14.08 -2.69
N SER A 157 -21.87 -14.27 -3.17
CA SER A 157 -20.94 -14.87 -2.24
C SER A 157 -20.70 -13.82 -1.16
N PRO A 158 -20.97 -14.09 0.11
CA PRO A 158 -20.63 -13.20 1.22
C PRO A 158 -19.09 -13.15 1.44
N GLY A 159 -18.30 -13.34 0.39
CA GLY A 159 -16.95 -13.92 0.36
C GLY A 159 -15.88 -13.12 1.09
N MET A 160 -16.14 -11.85 1.42
CA MET A 160 -15.28 -11.05 2.27
C MET A 160 -15.22 -11.62 3.69
N SER A 161 -14.08 -12.21 4.04
CA SER A 161 -13.88 -12.95 5.29
C SER A 161 -12.58 -12.53 5.97
N TYR A 162 -12.51 -12.77 7.28
CA TYR A 162 -11.33 -12.50 8.09
C TYR A 162 -10.49 -13.75 8.23
N HIS A 163 -9.18 -13.63 7.97
CA HIS A 163 -8.25 -14.74 7.90
C HIS A 163 -7.25 -14.78 9.08
N GLY A 164 -7.58 -14.10 10.18
CA GLY A 164 -6.90 -14.23 11.48
C GLY A 164 -5.67 -13.33 11.71
N GLY A 165 -5.20 -12.64 10.69
CA GLY A 165 -4.10 -11.68 10.71
C GLY A 165 -4.49 -10.30 11.26
N PRO A 166 -3.51 -9.42 11.53
CA PRO A 166 -3.80 -8.13 12.16
C PRO A 166 -4.61 -7.20 11.25
N ILE A 167 -5.21 -6.17 11.85
CA ILE A 167 -5.71 -4.97 11.19
C ILE A 167 -5.04 -3.74 11.82
N MET A 168 -5.13 -2.57 11.19
CA MET A 168 -4.54 -1.33 11.74
C MET A 168 -5.50 -0.64 12.73
N SER A 169 -5.51 -1.12 13.98
CA SER A 169 -6.36 -0.60 15.06
C SER A 169 -5.73 0.49 15.93
N SER A 170 -4.40 0.65 15.89
CA SER A 170 -3.67 1.74 16.53
C SER A 170 -3.59 2.97 15.61
N PRO A 171 -3.40 4.19 16.14
CA PRO A 171 -3.22 5.40 15.31
C PRO A 171 -2.19 5.18 14.19
N ILE A 172 -2.57 5.54 12.97
CA ILE A 172 -1.77 5.29 11.76
C ILE A 172 -0.97 6.54 11.43
N ASN A 173 0.35 6.43 11.48
CA ASN A 173 1.24 7.43 10.90
C ASN A 173 1.50 7.11 9.42
N VAL A 174 1.32 8.09 8.55
CA VAL A 174 1.63 7.98 7.12
C VAL A 174 2.92 8.72 6.82
N TYR A 175 3.89 8.03 6.22
CA TYR A 175 5.18 8.55 5.80
C TYR A 175 5.25 8.54 4.27
N ILE A 176 5.32 9.71 3.63
CA ILE A 176 5.23 9.81 2.15
C ILE A 176 6.57 10.20 1.55
N VAL A 177 7.08 9.40 0.60
CA VAL A 177 8.14 9.82 -0.32
C VAL A 177 7.51 10.24 -1.64
N PHE A 178 7.64 11.52 -1.99
CA PHE A 178 7.34 12.02 -3.32
C PHE A 178 8.54 11.78 -4.22
N TYR A 179 8.51 10.67 -4.96
CA TYR A 179 9.58 10.23 -5.84
C TYR A 179 9.43 10.81 -7.25
N GLY A 180 10.43 11.54 -7.71
CA GLY A 180 10.50 12.19 -9.01
C GLY A 180 10.23 13.70 -8.96
N SER A 181 9.58 14.25 -9.99
CA SER A 181 9.31 15.68 -10.12
C SER A 181 7.94 16.03 -9.57
N TRP A 182 7.93 16.75 -8.45
CA TRP A 182 6.72 17.13 -7.73
C TRP A 182 6.72 18.62 -7.41
N SER A 183 5.69 19.33 -7.86
CA SER A 183 5.51 20.73 -7.46
C SER A 183 5.06 20.83 -6.00
N ARG A 184 5.18 22.01 -5.40
CA ARG A 184 4.61 22.26 -4.06
C ARG A 184 3.07 22.12 -4.07
N LYS A 185 2.42 22.44 -5.19
CA LYS A 185 0.96 22.34 -5.34
C LYS A 185 0.51 20.88 -5.32
N ASP A 186 1.18 20.02 -6.07
CA ASP A 186 0.79 18.61 -6.21
C ASP A 186 0.95 17.86 -4.88
N ARG A 187 2.04 18.13 -4.16
CA ARG A 187 2.26 17.57 -2.82
C ARG A 187 1.21 18.02 -1.81
N ARG A 188 0.76 19.29 -1.89
CA ARG A 188 -0.31 19.79 -1.03
C ARG A 188 -1.64 19.07 -1.30
N ALA A 189 -1.97 18.78 -2.56
CA ALA A 189 -3.20 18.03 -2.89
C ALA A 189 -3.20 16.62 -2.29
N VAL A 190 -2.07 15.91 -2.39
CA VAL A 190 -1.90 14.59 -1.75
C VAL A 190 -1.98 14.69 -0.23
N ASN A 191 -1.25 15.63 0.37
CA ASN A 191 -1.26 15.81 1.82
C ASN A 191 -2.66 16.15 2.33
N ALA A 192 -3.39 17.00 1.60
CA ALA A 192 -4.77 17.34 1.93
C ALA A 192 -5.67 16.10 1.99
N PHE A 193 -5.52 15.15 1.06
CA PHE A 193 -6.26 13.88 1.13
C PHE A 193 -5.98 13.13 2.43
N VAL A 194 -4.70 12.89 2.76
CA VAL A 194 -4.32 12.14 3.96
C VAL A 194 -4.77 12.84 5.24
N GLU A 195 -4.63 14.16 5.31
CA GLU A 195 -5.11 14.95 6.45
C GLU A 195 -6.64 14.94 6.56
N SER A 196 -7.36 14.76 5.46
CA SER A 196 -8.83 14.70 5.44
C SER A 196 -9.41 13.39 5.98
N VAL A 197 -8.59 12.34 6.11
CA VAL A 197 -9.03 11.02 6.59
C VAL A 197 -9.53 11.09 8.04
N SER A 198 -8.88 11.90 8.89
CA SER A 198 -9.28 12.10 10.28
C SER A 198 -9.95 13.44 10.55
N ASP A 199 -10.09 14.29 9.53
CA ASP A 199 -10.67 15.63 9.69
C ASP A 199 -12.16 15.56 10.04
N ASN A 200 -12.51 16.13 11.19
CA ASN A 200 -13.89 16.24 11.66
C ASN A 200 -14.50 17.64 11.46
N SER A 201 -13.75 18.58 10.89
CA SER A 201 -14.21 19.95 10.64
C SER A 201 -15.21 20.03 9.49
N VAL A 202 -15.21 19.02 8.62
CA VAL A 202 -16.02 18.97 7.40
C VAL A 202 -17.30 18.14 7.64
N ASN A 203 -18.45 18.83 7.67
CA ASN A 203 -19.78 18.22 7.70
C ASN A 203 -20.60 18.60 6.45
N PRO A 204 -20.29 18.00 5.29
CA PRO A 204 -20.93 18.35 4.03
C PRO A 204 -22.39 17.87 4.02
N THR A 205 -23.27 18.71 3.50
CA THR A 205 -24.66 18.36 3.20
C THR A 205 -24.75 17.69 1.84
N GLY A 206 -25.24 16.46 1.78
CA GLY A 206 -25.51 15.75 0.51
C GLY A 206 -24.32 15.03 -0.14
N VAL A 207 -23.08 15.29 0.28
CA VAL A 207 -21.86 14.58 -0.20
C VAL A 207 -21.14 13.91 0.98
N ALA A 208 -20.38 12.85 0.75
CA ALA A 208 -19.54 12.26 1.80
C ALA A 208 -18.39 13.20 2.19
N SER A 209 -17.93 13.15 3.44
CA SER A 209 -16.59 13.62 3.76
C SER A 209 -15.57 12.49 3.56
N VAL A 210 -14.30 12.82 3.32
CA VAL A 210 -13.22 11.80 3.25
C VAL A 210 -13.17 10.98 4.55
N ARG A 211 -13.40 11.61 5.70
CA ARG A 211 -13.54 10.91 7.00
C ARG A 211 -14.71 9.93 7.04
N ARG A 212 -15.89 10.30 6.52
CA ARG A 212 -17.05 9.38 6.43
C ARG A 212 -16.79 8.24 5.46
N TRP A 213 -16.07 8.50 4.37
CA TRP A 213 -15.62 7.46 3.45
C TRP A 213 -14.68 6.47 4.14
N TRP A 214 -13.65 6.97 4.84
CA TRP A 214 -12.69 6.14 5.58
C TRP A 214 -13.33 5.30 6.68
N ARG A 215 -14.36 5.81 7.36
CA ARG A 215 -15.12 5.07 8.38
C ARG A 215 -15.73 3.76 7.87
N THR A 216 -15.83 3.54 6.56
CA THR A 216 -16.22 2.22 6.03
C THR A 216 -15.24 1.13 6.48
N THR A 217 -13.95 1.45 6.66
CA THR A 217 -12.93 0.53 7.18
C THR A 217 -13.22 0.06 8.61
N SER A 218 -13.97 0.82 9.42
CA SER A 218 -14.32 0.43 10.78
C SER A 218 -15.31 -0.74 10.85
N LEU A 219 -15.92 -1.11 9.72
CA LEU A 219 -16.75 -2.32 9.59
C LEU A 219 -15.92 -3.62 9.63
N TYR A 220 -14.59 -3.51 9.58
CA TYR A 220 -13.67 -4.63 9.50
C TYR A 220 -12.97 -4.80 10.85
N THR A 221 -13.25 -5.93 11.50
CA THR A 221 -12.79 -6.25 12.87
C THR A 221 -11.66 -7.26 12.85
N GLY A 222 -10.66 -7.07 13.70
CA GLY A 222 -9.60 -8.03 13.95
C GLY A 222 -9.91 -8.93 15.15
N LYS A 223 -8.90 -9.67 15.59
CA LYS A 223 -8.96 -10.50 16.81
C LYS A 223 -9.40 -9.67 18.01
N GLY A 224 -10.33 -10.20 18.81
CA GLY A 224 -10.86 -9.51 19.98
C GLY A 224 -11.84 -8.38 19.67
N GLY A 225 -12.33 -8.26 18.43
CA GLY A 225 -13.36 -7.30 18.06
C GLY A 225 -12.85 -5.86 17.85
N VAL A 226 -11.54 -5.63 17.90
CA VAL A 226 -10.94 -4.33 17.57
C VAL A 226 -11.24 -3.96 16.12
N THR A 227 -11.45 -2.69 15.83
CA THR A 227 -11.75 -2.18 14.47
C THR A 227 -10.58 -1.37 13.93
N VAL A 228 -10.59 -1.11 12.62
CA VAL A 228 -9.64 -0.18 12.00
C VAL A 228 -9.82 1.20 12.64
N THR A 229 -8.71 1.86 12.97
CA THR A 229 -8.76 3.18 13.60
C THR A 229 -9.28 4.26 12.64
N SER A 230 -9.92 5.28 13.20
CA SER A 230 -10.23 6.51 12.48
C SER A 230 -9.13 7.56 12.58
N GLN A 231 -8.06 7.28 13.32
CA GLN A 231 -6.92 8.18 13.55
C GLN A 231 -5.80 7.87 12.57
N VAL A 232 -5.66 8.73 11.57
CA VAL A 232 -4.66 8.71 10.52
C VAL A 232 -4.01 10.09 10.48
N ARG A 233 -2.69 10.12 10.49
CA ARG A 233 -1.92 11.36 10.50
C ARG A 233 -0.82 11.30 9.46
N LEU A 234 -0.73 12.34 8.63
CA LEU A 234 0.48 12.58 7.85
C LEU A 234 1.61 12.92 8.82
N ALA A 235 2.50 11.96 9.08
CA ALA A 235 3.55 12.11 10.09
C ALA A 235 4.78 12.81 9.54
N LYS A 236 5.21 12.43 8.33
CA LYS A 236 6.32 13.08 7.63
C LYS A 236 6.23 12.86 6.13
N SER A 237 6.80 13.78 5.37
CA SER A 237 6.99 13.61 3.92
C SER A 237 8.39 14.00 3.49
N ALA A 238 8.92 13.34 2.48
CA ALA A 238 10.21 13.62 1.86
C ALA A 238 10.06 13.74 0.33
N VAL A 239 11.04 14.37 -0.32
CA VAL A 239 11.14 14.41 -1.79
C VAL A 239 12.40 13.64 -2.17
N ASP A 240 12.23 12.65 -3.04
CA ASP A 240 13.33 11.91 -3.63
C ASP A 240 13.41 12.30 -5.12
N ARG A 241 14.52 12.94 -5.52
CA ARG A 241 14.70 13.41 -6.90
C ARG A 241 15.33 12.32 -7.78
N TYR A 242 14.59 11.24 -7.98
CA TYR A 242 14.96 10.13 -8.86
C TYR A 242 16.22 9.36 -8.41
N SER A 243 16.38 9.08 -7.11
CA SER A 243 17.54 8.34 -6.56
C SER A 243 17.74 6.94 -7.16
N ARG A 244 16.70 6.38 -7.79
CA ARG A 244 16.70 5.09 -8.50
C ARG A 244 16.50 5.26 -10.01
N GLY A 245 16.63 6.48 -10.53
CA GLY A 245 16.39 6.84 -11.92
C GLY A 245 14.90 6.97 -12.29
N ARG A 246 14.65 7.40 -13.53
CA ARG A 246 13.30 7.51 -14.10
C ARG A 246 12.68 6.16 -14.47
N LEU A 247 13.51 5.13 -14.68
CA LEU A 247 13.08 3.76 -14.93
C LEU A 247 13.47 2.87 -13.74
N MET A 248 12.50 2.50 -12.92
CA MET A 248 12.68 1.62 -11.77
C MET A 248 12.39 0.17 -12.18
N LYS A 249 13.40 -0.55 -12.67
CA LYS A 249 13.26 -1.89 -13.28
C LYS A 249 12.71 -2.98 -12.33
N ASN A 250 13.08 -2.93 -11.05
CA ASN A 250 12.50 -3.77 -10.00
C ASN A 250 11.59 -2.89 -9.15
N ASP A 251 10.30 -2.88 -9.48
CA ASP A 251 9.29 -2.03 -8.85
C ASP A 251 9.27 -2.14 -7.30
N MET A 252 9.11 -3.35 -6.76
CA MET A 252 9.01 -3.58 -5.32
C MET A 252 10.34 -3.34 -4.60
N ASP A 253 11.45 -3.92 -5.11
CA ASP A 253 12.77 -3.74 -4.50
C ASP A 253 13.23 -2.28 -4.59
N GLY A 254 12.87 -1.57 -5.66
CA GLY A 254 13.17 -0.17 -5.86
C GLY A 254 12.39 0.73 -4.90
N VAL A 255 11.08 0.52 -4.78
CA VAL A 255 10.22 1.21 -3.80
C VAL A 255 10.72 0.97 -2.38
N TRP A 256 11.08 -0.28 -2.04
CA TRP A 256 11.64 -0.59 -0.74
C TRP A 256 12.95 0.14 -0.48
N GLN A 257 13.86 0.19 -1.46
CA GLN A 257 15.12 0.92 -1.32
C GLN A 257 14.93 2.44 -1.16
N VAL A 258 13.89 3.01 -1.77
CA VAL A 258 13.51 4.42 -1.56
C VAL A 258 13.04 4.64 -0.12
N ILE A 259 12.21 3.77 0.44
CA ILE A 259 11.77 3.87 1.84
C ILE A 259 12.96 3.68 2.80
N ARG A 260 13.77 2.65 2.54
CA ARG A 260 14.93 2.31 3.36
C ARG A 260 15.93 3.46 3.42
N SER A 261 16.18 4.18 2.32
CA SER A 261 17.08 5.33 2.34
C SER A 261 16.57 6.45 3.25
N GLN A 262 15.25 6.66 3.35
CA GLN A 262 14.67 7.63 4.29
C GLN A 262 14.81 7.18 5.75
N ILE A 263 14.72 5.87 6.01
CA ILE A 263 14.91 5.30 7.34
C ILE A 263 16.39 5.40 7.76
N ASP A 264 17.30 4.92 6.91
CA ASP A 264 18.74 4.86 7.18
C ASP A 264 19.34 6.27 7.35
N SER A 265 18.75 7.30 6.70
CA SER A 265 19.14 8.70 6.88
C SER A 265 18.49 9.41 8.07
N GLY A 266 17.63 8.71 8.85
CA GLY A 266 16.90 9.30 9.97
C GLY A 266 15.77 10.25 9.57
N VAL A 267 15.46 10.35 8.27
CA VAL A 267 14.31 11.14 7.80
C VAL A 267 13.02 10.49 8.28
N PHE A 268 12.85 9.17 8.15
CA PHE A 268 11.69 8.45 8.69
C PHE A 268 12.09 7.55 9.87
N PRO A 269 11.25 7.44 10.90
CA PRO A 269 11.46 6.45 11.96
C PRO A 269 11.13 5.04 11.45
N ILE A 270 11.49 4.03 12.24
CA ILE A 270 10.90 2.69 12.15
C ILE A 270 9.60 2.70 12.95
N ASP A 271 8.47 2.48 12.27
CA ASP A 271 7.12 2.55 12.82
C ASP A 271 6.33 1.33 12.35
N ALA A 272 6.23 0.33 13.23
CA ALA A 272 5.51 -0.90 12.95
C ALA A 272 3.98 -0.68 12.90
N SER A 273 3.45 0.48 13.26
CA SER A 273 2.02 0.83 13.14
C SER A 273 1.76 1.82 12.01
N GLY A 274 2.80 2.25 11.28
CA GLY A 274 2.70 3.21 10.20
C GLY A 274 2.53 2.60 8.81
N MET A 275 2.19 3.47 7.85
CA MET A 275 2.22 3.21 6.41
C MET A 275 3.35 4.00 5.76
N TYR A 276 4.17 3.33 4.96
CA TYR A 276 5.25 3.95 4.18
C TYR A 276 4.84 3.98 2.71
N VAL A 277 4.62 5.19 2.21
CA VAL A 277 4.04 5.43 0.88
C VAL A 277 5.12 5.99 -0.04
N VAL A 278 5.29 5.41 -1.22
CA VAL A 278 6.07 5.99 -2.32
C VAL A 278 5.13 6.40 -3.44
N LEU A 279 5.09 7.69 -3.74
CA LEU A 279 4.29 8.25 -4.82
C LEU A 279 5.22 8.65 -5.97
N THR A 280 5.04 8.06 -7.13
CA THR A 280 5.90 8.33 -8.31
C THR A 280 5.26 9.37 -9.23
N SER A 281 6.07 10.35 -9.67
CA SER A 281 5.63 11.37 -10.64
C SER A 281 5.34 10.76 -12.01
N ALA A 282 4.60 11.49 -12.86
CA ALA A 282 4.04 10.95 -14.10
C ALA A 282 5.08 10.47 -15.13
N ASP A 283 6.31 10.96 -15.00
CA ASP A 283 7.45 10.66 -15.86
C ASP A 283 8.35 9.52 -15.33
N VAL A 284 7.95 8.86 -14.24
CA VAL A 284 8.63 7.69 -13.68
C VAL A 284 7.92 6.42 -14.18
N ARG A 285 8.72 5.47 -14.70
CA ARG A 285 8.26 4.17 -15.17
C ARG A 285 8.70 3.10 -14.18
N LEU A 286 7.80 2.20 -13.80
CA LEU A 286 8.13 1.05 -12.96
C LEU A 286 8.01 -0.25 -13.74
N GLY A 287 9.01 -1.12 -13.56
CA GLY A 287 9.14 -2.36 -14.31
C GLY A 287 9.57 -2.14 -15.76
N ASP A 288 10.08 -3.20 -16.39
CA ASP A 288 10.49 -3.24 -17.80
C ASP A 288 9.60 -4.14 -18.68
N SER A 289 8.42 -4.53 -18.20
CA SER A 289 7.58 -5.54 -18.87
C SER A 289 6.09 -5.20 -18.85
N SER A 290 5.31 -5.97 -19.62
CA SER A 290 3.85 -5.86 -19.75
C SER A 290 3.04 -5.94 -18.45
N GLN A 291 3.72 -6.19 -17.32
CA GLN A 291 3.20 -6.40 -15.97
C GLN A 291 3.52 -5.23 -15.02
N GLY A 292 4.33 -4.26 -15.43
CA GLY A 292 4.70 -3.10 -14.61
C GLY A 292 3.60 -2.05 -14.51
N PHE A 293 3.88 -0.95 -13.84
CA PHE A 293 3.00 0.23 -13.82
C PHE A 293 2.60 0.63 -15.23
N CYS A 294 1.30 0.85 -15.46
CA CYS A 294 0.74 1.14 -16.79
C CYS A 294 1.00 0.07 -17.88
N GLY A 295 1.43 -1.15 -17.53
CA GLY A 295 1.50 -2.26 -18.47
C GLY A 295 0.12 -2.79 -18.89
N PRO A 296 0.00 -3.56 -19.98
CA PRO A 296 -1.26 -4.20 -20.41
C PRO A 296 -1.94 -5.07 -19.34
N GLN A 297 -1.19 -5.52 -18.34
CA GLN A 297 -1.66 -6.28 -17.17
C GLN A 297 -1.15 -5.62 -15.88
N GLY A 298 -0.89 -4.31 -15.96
CA GLY A 298 -0.32 -3.49 -14.92
C GLY A 298 -1.37 -3.02 -13.92
N TYR A 299 -0.89 -2.22 -12.98
CA TYR A 299 -1.63 -1.65 -11.87
C TYR A 299 -1.36 -0.14 -11.79
N CYS A 300 -2.15 0.57 -10.99
CA CYS A 300 -1.94 1.98 -10.69
C CYS A 300 -1.22 2.18 -9.34
N GLY A 301 -1.34 1.19 -8.46
CA GLY A 301 -0.69 1.12 -7.15
C GLY A 301 -0.62 -0.32 -6.66
N TRP A 302 -0.04 -0.50 -5.48
CA TRP A 302 -0.08 -1.74 -4.72
C TRP A 302 0.30 -1.48 -3.26
N HIS A 303 -0.13 -2.36 -2.37
CA HIS A 303 0.40 -2.47 -1.02
C HIS A 303 1.07 -3.83 -0.77
N SER A 304 2.06 -3.85 0.11
CA SER A 304 2.83 -5.04 0.49
C SER A 304 3.48 -4.83 1.86
N THR A 305 4.29 -5.79 2.30
CA THR A 305 5.17 -5.62 3.45
C THR A 305 6.63 -5.62 3.05
N ALA A 306 7.44 -4.94 3.84
CA ALA A 306 8.89 -5.05 3.78
C ALA A 306 9.47 -5.27 5.16
N SER A 307 10.36 -6.26 5.27
CA SER A 307 11.06 -6.55 6.51
C SER A 307 12.32 -5.71 6.61
N ASN A 308 12.53 -5.06 7.75
CA ASN A 308 13.82 -4.49 8.11
C ASN A 308 14.65 -5.41 9.04
N GLY A 309 14.24 -6.68 9.17
CA GLY A 309 14.85 -7.66 10.07
C GLY A 309 14.36 -7.58 11.54
N ARG A 310 13.63 -6.52 11.91
CA ARG A 310 13.03 -6.35 13.26
C ARG A 310 11.52 -6.18 13.24
N SER A 311 10.98 -5.64 12.15
CA SER A 311 9.56 -5.33 11.99
C SER A 311 9.13 -5.48 10.53
N GLU A 312 7.88 -5.86 10.33
CA GLU A 312 7.22 -5.81 9.02
C GLU A 312 6.59 -4.43 8.84
N LEU A 313 7.16 -3.66 7.93
CA LEU A 313 6.68 -2.32 7.55
C LEU A 313 5.63 -2.45 6.46
N LYS A 314 4.57 -1.65 6.56
CA LYS A 314 3.50 -1.59 5.55
C LYS A 314 3.94 -0.64 4.45
N VAL A 315 4.06 -1.14 3.23
CA VAL A 315 4.57 -0.40 2.09
C VAL A 315 3.46 -0.23 1.08
N ILE A 316 3.25 1.01 0.65
CA ILE A 316 2.30 1.37 -0.41
C ILE A 316 3.10 2.05 -1.52
N HIS A 317 2.83 1.69 -2.76
CA HIS A 317 3.27 2.44 -3.93
C HIS A 317 2.07 2.86 -4.76
N VAL A 318 2.07 4.11 -5.25
CA VAL A 318 1.11 4.57 -6.25
C VAL A 318 1.83 5.43 -7.28
N GLY A 319 1.57 5.16 -8.57
CA GLY A 319 2.13 5.94 -9.67
C GLY A 319 1.13 6.90 -10.30
N ASN A 320 1.62 8.06 -10.74
CA ASN A 320 0.80 9.02 -11.47
C ASN A 320 0.63 8.57 -12.93
N GLY A 321 -0.51 7.95 -13.24
CA GLY A 321 -0.77 7.35 -14.55
C GLY A 321 -1.11 8.35 -15.65
N GLY A 322 -1.13 9.66 -15.37
CA GLY A 322 -1.65 10.68 -16.27
C GLY A 322 -0.96 10.75 -17.64
N GLN A 323 0.35 10.47 -17.72
CA GLN A 323 1.10 10.47 -18.98
C GLN A 323 1.15 9.10 -19.67
N GLN A 324 1.15 8.01 -18.89
CA GLN A 324 1.45 6.67 -19.40
C GLN A 324 0.20 5.83 -19.64
N CYS A 325 -0.82 5.96 -18.79
CA CYS A 325 -2.06 5.20 -18.90
C CYS A 325 -3.29 5.91 -18.29
N PRO A 326 -3.61 7.13 -18.74
CA PRO A 326 -4.74 7.88 -18.20
C PRO A 326 -6.07 7.12 -18.34
N GLN A 327 -6.24 6.32 -19.38
CA GLN A 327 -7.45 5.50 -19.60
C GLN A 327 -7.70 4.43 -18.52
N TYR A 328 -6.68 4.10 -17.72
CA TYR A 328 -6.78 3.07 -16.68
C TYR A 328 -6.66 3.63 -15.26
N CYS A 329 -5.78 4.61 -15.05
CA CYS A 329 -5.50 5.16 -13.72
C CYS A 329 -6.21 6.50 -13.44
N VAL A 330 -6.87 7.10 -14.42
CA VAL A 330 -7.69 8.30 -14.22
C VAL A 330 -9.17 7.91 -14.29
N PRO A 331 -9.98 8.27 -13.27
CA PRO A 331 -11.43 8.09 -13.33
C PRO A 331 -12.01 8.72 -14.60
N SER A 332 -12.88 7.99 -15.30
CA SER A 332 -13.47 8.46 -16.57
C SER A 332 -14.17 9.82 -16.45
N TYR A 333 -14.77 10.09 -15.28
CA TYR A 333 -15.38 11.37 -14.93
C TYR A 333 -14.42 12.57 -14.99
N ASN A 334 -13.13 12.36 -14.72
CA ASN A 334 -12.16 13.42 -14.47
C ASN A 334 -11.00 13.43 -15.48
N THR A 335 -11.20 12.86 -16.66
CA THR A 335 -10.15 12.76 -17.70
C THR A 335 -9.79 14.10 -18.35
N ARG A 336 -10.75 15.04 -18.40
CA ARG A 336 -10.56 16.38 -19.00
C ARG A 336 -10.36 17.49 -17.97
N SER A 337 -11.13 17.45 -16.89
CA SER A 337 -11.08 18.38 -15.77
C SER A 337 -11.16 17.56 -14.48
N SER A 338 -10.40 17.95 -13.47
CA SER A 338 -10.31 17.22 -12.21
C SER A 338 -10.21 18.17 -11.01
N PRO A 339 -10.54 17.72 -9.78
CA PRO A 339 -10.59 18.59 -8.60
C PRO A 339 -9.33 19.42 -8.35
N ASN A 340 -8.15 18.84 -8.60
CA ASN A 340 -6.86 19.53 -8.41
C ASN A 340 -6.27 20.11 -9.71
N GLY A 341 -7.00 20.02 -10.82
CA GLY A 341 -6.61 20.50 -12.15
C GLY A 341 -5.56 19.62 -12.85
N LEU A 342 -5.25 18.44 -12.29
CA LEU A 342 -4.32 17.47 -12.85
C LEU A 342 -4.96 16.07 -12.80
N PRO A 343 -5.60 15.61 -13.88
CA PRO A 343 -6.30 14.33 -13.92
C PRO A 343 -5.48 13.13 -13.41
N GLY A 344 -4.19 13.05 -13.79
CA GLY A 344 -3.28 12.01 -13.33
C GLY A 344 -3.00 12.05 -11.82
N LEU A 345 -2.95 13.24 -11.22
CA LEU A 345 -2.77 13.42 -9.78
C LEU A 345 -4.02 13.01 -9.01
N ASP A 346 -5.20 13.41 -9.49
CA ASP A 346 -6.49 13.03 -8.89
C ASP A 346 -6.74 11.52 -9.00
N GLY A 347 -6.34 10.90 -10.11
CA GLY A 347 -6.32 9.45 -10.26
C GLY A 347 -5.39 8.76 -9.26
N LEU A 348 -4.18 9.29 -9.07
CA LEU A 348 -3.24 8.82 -8.05
C LEU A 348 -3.84 8.94 -6.65
N ILE A 349 -4.56 10.02 -6.32
CA ILE A 349 -5.18 10.18 -5.00
C ILE A 349 -6.28 9.13 -4.78
N ASN A 350 -7.10 8.84 -5.80
CA ASN A 350 -8.07 7.74 -5.73
C ASN A 350 -7.38 6.40 -5.47
N THR A 351 -6.29 6.09 -6.17
CA THR A 351 -5.54 4.85 -5.94
C THR A 351 -4.85 4.84 -4.57
N LEU A 352 -4.31 5.96 -4.10
CA LEU A 352 -3.78 6.05 -2.74
C LEU A 352 -4.86 5.75 -1.69
N ALA A 353 -6.07 6.26 -1.88
CA ALA A 353 -7.20 5.95 -1.02
C ALA A 353 -7.50 4.44 -1.01
N HIS A 354 -7.56 3.82 -2.20
CA HIS A 354 -7.72 2.38 -2.36
C HIS A 354 -6.67 1.60 -1.56
N GLU A 355 -5.39 1.82 -1.82
CA GLU A 355 -4.30 1.07 -1.18
C GLU A 355 -4.25 1.29 0.34
N MET A 356 -4.54 2.50 0.82
CA MET A 356 -4.61 2.79 2.25
C MET A 356 -5.73 2.01 2.94
N ALA A 357 -6.91 1.91 2.31
CA ALA A 357 -8.04 1.18 2.88
C ALA A 357 -7.72 -0.32 3.01
N GLU A 358 -7.11 -0.91 1.99
CA GLU A 358 -6.73 -2.33 1.99
C GLU A 358 -5.60 -2.62 2.97
N THR A 359 -4.57 -1.77 2.99
CA THR A 359 -3.49 -1.85 3.98
C THR A 359 -4.04 -1.78 5.41
N ALA A 360 -5.07 -0.97 5.66
CA ALA A 360 -5.67 -0.86 6.99
C ALA A 360 -6.43 -2.13 7.42
N THR A 361 -7.09 -2.81 6.48
CA THR A 361 -7.86 -4.04 6.72
C THR A 361 -7.05 -5.33 6.56
N ASN A 362 -5.90 -5.28 5.93
CA ASN A 362 -5.02 -6.42 5.65
C ASN A 362 -3.51 -6.03 5.62
N PRO A 363 -2.98 -5.44 6.71
CA PRO A 363 -1.63 -4.86 6.76
C PRO A 363 -0.47 -5.84 6.54
N LEU A 364 -0.65 -7.15 6.75
CA LEU A 364 0.42 -8.15 6.56
C LEU A 364 0.22 -9.03 5.32
N ILE A 365 -0.77 -8.67 4.49
CA ILE A 365 -1.16 -9.33 3.23
C ILE A 365 -1.61 -10.78 3.41
N ASP A 366 -2.68 -11.13 2.70
CA ASP A 366 -3.26 -12.49 2.62
C ASP A 366 -3.59 -13.13 3.98
N ASN A 367 -3.76 -12.33 5.04
CA ASN A 367 -4.18 -12.84 6.35
C ASN A 367 -5.17 -11.94 7.10
N GLY A 368 -5.44 -10.71 6.68
CA GLY A 368 -6.49 -9.85 7.23
C GLY A 368 -7.86 -10.12 6.58
N TRP A 369 -8.46 -9.08 6.02
CA TRP A 369 -9.75 -9.18 5.32
C TRP A 369 -9.58 -9.25 3.81
N PHE A 370 -10.06 -10.33 3.20
CA PHE A 370 -10.16 -10.46 1.76
C PHE A 370 -11.17 -11.55 1.38
N ASP A 371 -11.58 -11.56 0.12
CA ASP A 371 -12.39 -12.62 -0.44
C ASP A 371 -11.52 -13.80 -0.88
N ILE A 372 -11.65 -14.95 -0.21
CA ILE A 372 -10.81 -16.12 -0.52
C ILE A 372 -11.06 -16.68 -1.92
N SER A 373 -12.24 -16.43 -2.51
CA SER A 373 -12.63 -16.97 -3.81
C SER A 373 -12.11 -16.13 -4.97
N THR A 374 -12.09 -14.81 -4.82
CA THR A 374 -11.62 -13.87 -5.87
C THR A 374 -10.25 -13.27 -5.56
N LEU A 375 -9.77 -13.47 -4.34
CA LEU A 375 -8.65 -12.76 -3.72
C LEU A 375 -8.89 -11.27 -3.52
N GLU A 376 -10.02 -10.69 -3.92
CA GLU A 376 -10.28 -9.25 -3.83
C GLU A 376 -10.35 -8.76 -2.37
N GLU A 377 -9.73 -7.62 -2.13
CA GLU A 377 -9.81 -6.88 -0.89
C GLU A 377 -10.98 -5.88 -0.90
N ILE A 378 -11.05 -5.04 0.13
CA ILE A 378 -12.22 -4.19 0.38
C ILE A 378 -12.41 -3.09 -0.67
N ALA A 379 -11.31 -2.65 -1.30
CA ALA A 379 -11.33 -1.60 -2.30
C ALA A 379 -11.37 -2.22 -3.71
N ASP A 380 -10.74 -3.37 -3.94
CA ASP A 380 -10.86 -4.18 -5.16
C ASP A 380 -12.32 -4.41 -5.58
N LYS A 381 -13.16 -4.88 -4.65
CA LYS A 381 -14.59 -5.16 -4.92
C LYS A 381 -15.38 -3.96 -5.42
N CYS A 382 -14.85 -2.76 -5.20
CA CYS A 382 -15.47 -1.51 -5.56
C CYS A 382 -14.60 -0.67 -6.50
N ALA A 383 -13.57 -1.28 -7.09
CA ALA A 383 -12.67 -0.61 -8.01
C ALA A 383 -13.46 0.07 -9.13
N ARG A 384 -13.18 1.37 -9.33
CA ARG A 384 -13.85 2.23 -10.33
C ARG A 384 -15.36 2.44 -10.15
N LEU A 385 -15.95 2.05 -9.02
CA LEU A 385 -17.32 2.38 -8.67
C LEU A 385 -17.31 3.66 -7.84
N TYR A 386 -17.74 4.78 -8.42
CA TYR A 386 -17.73 6.10 -7.74
C TYR A 386 -19.08 6.50 -7.15
N GLY A 387 -20.11 5.66 -7.30
CA GLY A 387 -21.50 5.99 -6.96
C GLY A 387 -22.31 6.53 -8.15
N GLN A 388 -23.58 6.86 -7.90
CA GLN A 388 -24.52 7.30 -8.92
C GLN A 388 -24.39 8.81 -9.14
N LYS A 389 -24.36 9.22 -10.41
CA LYS A 389 -24.38 10.63 -10.81
C LYS A 389 -25.66 11.30 -10.31
N GLY A 390 -25.52 12.48 -9.69
CA GLY A 390 -26.64 13.23 -9.11
C GLY A 390 -27.12 12.70 -7.75
N LYS A 391 -26.46 11.67 -7.20
CA LYS A 391 -26.63 11.24 -5.81
C LYS A 391 -25.31 11.37 -5.08
N GLU A 392 -24.42 10.39 -5.22
CA GLU A 392 -23.11 10.42 -4.58
C GLU A 392 -22.09 11.25 -5.37
N VAL A 393 -22.19 11.24 -6.70
CA VAL A 393 -21.26 11.98 -7.58
C VAL A 393 -21.87 13.32 -7.98
N VAL A 394 -21.18 14.39 -7.60
CA VAL A 394 -21.49 15.78 -7.96
C VAL A 394 -20.62 16.22 -9.13
N LEU A 395 -21.22 16.89 -10.11
CA LEU A 395 -20.48 17.60 -11.15
C LEU A 395 -20.34 19.07 -10.76
N SER A 396 -19.10 19.54 -10.67
CA SER A 396 -18.81 20.95 -10.43
C SER A 396 -19.13 21.81 -11.66
N ASN A 397 -19.33 23.11 -11.43
CA ASN A 397 -19.48 24.09 -12.51
C ASN A 397 -18.20 24.22 -13.36
N GLN A 398 -17.06 23.78 -12.83
CA GLN A 398 -15.76 23.74 -13.52
C GLN A 398 -15.55 22.44 -14.33
N GLY A 399 -16.57 21.59 -14.45
CA GLY A 399 -16.58 20.44 -15.34
C GLY A 399 -15.86 19.19 -14.81
N TYR A 400 -15.42 19.18 -13.55
CA TYR A 400 -14.92 17.98 -12.87
C TYR A 400 -15.96 17.36 -11.93
N ALA A 401 -15.85 16.06 -11.68
CA ALA A 401 -16.66 15.33 -10.72
C ALA A 401 -15.95 15.14 -9.37
N TYR A 402 -16.75 15.09 -8.30
CA TYR A 402 -16.29 14.75 -6.95
C TYR A 402 -17.41 14.04 -6.18
N ASN A 403 -17.04 13.23 -5.19
CA ASN A 403 -17.98 12.52 -4.32
C ASN A 403 -17.53 12.47 -2.85
N ALA A 404 -16.39 13.11 -2.54
CA ALA A 404 -15.89 13.29 -1.19
C ALA A 404 -15.35 14.72 -1.01
N VAL A 405 -15.66 15.33 0.14
CA VAL A 405 -15.13 16.63 0.56
C VAL A 405 -14.15 16.41 1.72
N GLY A 406 -12.96 16.98 1.60
CA GLY A 406 -11.92 16.94 2.62
C GLY A 406 -11.70 18.29 3.30
N LYS A 407 -10.65 18.31 4.13
CA LYS A 407 -10.20 19.44 4.93
C LYS A 407 -10.10 20.71 4.09
N GLY A 408 -10.63 21.82 4.60
CA GLY A 408 -10.64 23.09 3.89
C GLY A 408 -11.52 23.10 2.63
N GLY A 409 -12.46 22.15 2.50
CA GLY A 409 -13.39 22.08 1.37
C GLY A 409 -12.80 21.46 0.11
N THR A 410 -11.63 20.82 0.17
CA THR A 410 -11.00 20.21 -1.00
C THR A 410 -11.85 19.07 -1.56
N HIS A 411 -12.09 19.08 -2.87
CA HIS A 411 -12.87 18.06 -3.55
C HIS A 411 -12.01 16.86 -3.94
N PHE A 412 -12.56 15.65 -3.79
CA PHE A 412 -11.96 14.40 -4.23
C PHE A 412 -12.99 13.52 -4.93
N LEU A 413 -12.54 12.74 -5.91
CA LEU A 413 -13.31 11.64 -6.48
C LEU A 413 -12.68 10.32 -6.04
N LEU A 414 -13.31 9.64 -5.09
CA LEU A 414 -12.85 8.40 -4.50
C LEU A 414 -13.78 7.27 -4.92
N GLN A 415 -13.24 6.09 -5.21
CA GLN A 415 -14.06 4.90 -5.35
C GLN A 415 -14.78 4.57 -4.04
N GLN A 416 -15.91 3.88 -4.15
CA GLN A 416 -16.62 3.30 -3.03
C GLN A 416 -15.76 2.22 -2.35
N LEU A 417 -16.10 1.87 -1.11
CA LEU A 417 -15.54 0.74 -0.39
C LEU A 417 -16.62 -0.31 -0.14
N TRP A 418 -16.22 -1.59 -0.10
CA TRP A 418 -17.16 -2.67 0.18
C TRP A 418 -17.67 -2.56 1.62
N SER A 419 -18.99 -2.49 1.80
CA SER A 419 -19.63 -2.53 3.11
C SER A 419 -19.99 -3.96 3.49
N ARG A 420 -19.68 -4.32 4.74
CA ARG A 420 -20.07 -5.61 5.35
C ARG A 420 -21.40 -5.55 6.11
N GLN A 421 -22.17 -4.47 5.99
CA GLN A 421 -23.51 -4.39 6.57
C GLN A 421 -24.49 -5.39 5.92
N SER A 422 -25.69 -5.54 6.49
CA SER A 422 -26.68 -6.57 6.15
C SER A 422 -27.04 -6.67 4.65
N ARG A 423 -26.88 -5.58 3.89
CA ARG A 423 -26.89 -5.58 2.42
C ARG A 423 -25.50 -5.24 1.91
N GLN A 424 -24.62 -6.23 1.85
CA GLN A 424 -23.24 -6.05 1.39
C GLN A 424 -23.22 -5.39 0.00
N LYS A 425 -22.54 -4.26 -0.12
CA LYS A 425 -22.49 -3.44 -1.34
C LYS A 425 -21.39 -2.40 -1.25
N CYS A 426 -21.03 -1.83 -2.40
CA CYS A 426 -20.17 -0.65 -2.46
C CYS A 426 -20.88 0.60 -1.92
N VAL A 427 -20.24 1.33 -1.00
CA VAL A 427 -20.77 2.54 -0.39
C VAL A 427 -19.73 3.66 -0.37
N MET A 428 -20.20 4.91 -0.37
CA MET A 428 -19.34 6.08 -0.18
C MET A 428 -19.12 6.46 1.28
N GLN A 429 -19.91 5.90 2.21
CA GLN A 429 -19.92 6.31 3.60
C GLN A 429 -20.09 5.10 4.51
N GLY A 430 -19.26 5.03 5.55
CA GLY A 430 -19.39 4.08 6.64
C GLY A 430 -20.45 4.50 7.66
N PRO A 431 -20.57 3.77 8.78
CA PRO A 431 -21.47 4.10 9.88
C PRO A 431 -21.29 5.54 10.41
N ALA A 432 -22.40 6.10 10.91
CA ALA A 432 -22.47 7.45 11.48
C ALA A 432 -21.61 7.62 12.74
#